data_AF-A0A938PVT2-F1
#
_entry.id   AF-A0A938PVT2-F1
#
_cell.length_a   1.000
_cell.length_b   1.000
_cell.length_c   1.000
_cell.angle_alpha   90.00
_cell.angle_beta   90.00
_cell.angle_gamma   90.00
#
_symmetry.space_group_name_H-M   'P 1'
#
loop_
_entity.id
_entity.type
_entity.pdbx_description
1 polymer ?
#
loop_
_entity_poly.entity_id
_entity_poly.type
_entity_poly.pdbx_seq_one_letter_code
_entity_poly.pdbx_strand_id
1 'polypeptide(L)'
;MIRMVRSPSSIGIVLCLASLAAASVPAVADINIEINGVDGAMRRNVLIFLSLERYKNRDDLDQSLIERLQERAEREAADALRPFGYYEATVTSNVEALGEGRWRARLNISPGKPVILEEVSIGVTGAGGEDRAFQSLLSAASLKRGDRLEHVKYDSLKDGLRRTAATLGYVDAKLTISELVIDPENYSASIRLAMDTGERYRFGATTIEQRSLDESLLRRFLRYEELAPYDATQLLRTQFALDDSQYFSNVEVLAGSPDPSSRVIPVSIRAEPNRRNRYSVGAGYATDSKARGTLTWENRRLNDRGHRSRAEIKAGQLEQSIEARYLVPIGDPALEKLGFEWRYARDELGDLDTRTTRFQPSVTRVDGEWQRVMFASLSRVRTITAGSANRSGFEESTTLVIPGISYASVPRGYLGEALFSRALYAELRGSATGLGAEEDYLQLRIEAERVFDLAPRWHLFLRGQVGATWVSDATKLPGTERFFAGGDRSVRGFGFNDLSPIEDGSTKVGARHLATGTLEVIRDLPRNLGIAAFVDVGNAFDSFGDPVQYSIGIGVRFRLPIVTLGIDIAQPLTNPVCRSANPDPRCNLEPGFDKRPGPRLHFNFSPKL
;
A
#
# COMPACT_ATOMS: atom_id res chain seq x y z
N MET A 1 62.54 8.42 -57.67
CA MET A 1 63.15 7.72 -56.53
C MET A 1 62.05 6.94 -55.83
N ILE A 2 62.12 5.61 -55.91
CA ILE A 2 61.21 4.55 -55.43
C ILE A 2 59.72 4.67 -55.88
N ARG A 3 59.34 3.68 -56.69
CA ARG A 3 58.26 3.62 -57.70
C ARG A 3 56.81 3.83 -57.22
N MET A 4 56.07 4.60 -58.02
CA MET A 4 54.63 4.48 -58.28
C MET A 4 54.21 3.04 -58.67
N VAL A 5 53.06 2.57 -58.18
CA VAL A 5 51.96 1.98 -58.99
C VAL A 5 50.65 2.15 -58.20
N ARG A 6 49.65 2.82 -58.81
CA ARG A 6 48.22 2.68 -58.50
C ARG A 6 47.62 1.64 -59.43
N SER A 7 46.67 0.84 -58.97
CA SER A 7 45.74 0.09 -59.83
C SER A 7 44.32 0.02 -59.22
N PRO A 8 43.28 -0.27 -60.02
CA PRO A 8 41.89 0.12 -59.76
C PRO A 8 40.91 -1.07 -59.58
N SER A 9 39.66 -0.73 -59.24
CA SER A 9 38.36 -1.39 -59.50
C SER A 9 38.29 -2.83 -60.03
N SER A 10 37.43 -3.68 -59.44
CA SER A 10 36.19 -4.23 -60.06
C SER A 10 35.57 -5.38 -59.25
N ILE A 11 34.24 -5.49 -59.43
CA ILE A 11 33.24 -6.43 -58.91
C ILE A 11 33.45 -7.87 -59.43
N GLY A 12 33.18 -8.88 -58.60
CA GLY A 12 33.08 -10.29 -59.05
C GLY A 12 33.06 -11.36 -57.95
N ILE A 13 31.84 -11.74 -57.53
CA ILE A 13 31.34 -13.12 -57.25
C ILE A 13 32.27 -14.12 -56.53
N VAL A 14 31.91 -14.47 -55.29
CA VAL A 14 31.83 -15.88 -54.84
C VAL A 14 30.57 -16.06 -54.00
N LEU A 15 29.56 -16.61 -54.66
CA LEU A 15 28.41 -17.32 -54.11
C LEU A 15 28.89 -18.70 -53.59
N CYS A 16 28.11 -19.34 -52.71
CA CYS A 16 28.25 -20.72 -52.18
C CYS A 16 29.18 -20.91 -50.96
N LEU A 17 28.65 -20.63 -49.76
CA LEU A 17 28.71 -21.51 -48.56
C LEU A 17 28.15 -20.76 -47.34
N ALA A 18 26.83 -20.61 -47.30
CA ALA A 18 26.08 -20.28 -46.09
C ALA A 18 24.65 -20.84 -46.22
N SER A 19 24.58 -22.11 -46.61
CA SER A 19 23.39 -22.94 -46.57
C SER A 19 23.56 -23.93 -45.42
N LEU A 20 22.50 -24.06 -44.60
CA LEU A 20 22.34 -24.90 -43.40
C LEU A 20 22.73 -24.26 -42.06
N ALA A 21 21.89 -23.33 -41.62
CA ALA A 21 21.30 -23.35 -40.27
C ALA A 21 20.08 -22.42 -40.23
N ALA A 22 19.14 -22.61 -41.15
CA ALA A 22 17.77 -22.14 -40.93
C ALA A 22 17.16 -23.11 -39.91
N ALA A 23 17.29 -22.79 -38.63
CA ALA A 23 16.38 -23.34 -37.64
C ALA A 23 15.00 -22.87 -38.06
N SER A 24 14.21 -23.79 -38.60
CA SER A 24 12.78 -23.63 -38.81
C SER A 24 12.17 -23.22 -37.47
N VAL A 25 11.83 -21.94 -37.35
CA VAL A 25 10.84 -21.52 -36.37
C VAL A 25 9.58 -22.29 -36.78
N PRO A 26 9.01 -23.17 -35.94
CA PRO A 26 7.74 -23.78 -36.29
C PRO A 26 6.75 -22.63 -36.50
N ALA A 27 6.17 -22.56 -37.69
CA ALA A 27 5.09 -21.64 -37.98
C ALA A 27 3.97 -22.00 -37.02
N VAL A 28 3.75 -21.15 -36.01
CA VAL A 28 2.61 -21.28 -35.12
C VAL A 28 1.38 -21.08 -35.99
N ALA A 29 0.63 -22.15 -36.20
CA ALA A 29 -0.72 -22.07 -36.72
C ALA A 29 -1.53 -21.27 -35.68
N ASP A 30 -1.97 -20.08 -36.09
CA ASP A 30 -2.72 -19.15 -35.24
C ASP A 30 -4.12 -18.96 -35.86
N ILE A 31 -5.16 -19.14 -35.05
CA ILE A 31 -6.55 -18.83 -35.44
C ILE A 31 -6.85 -17.40 -35.00
N ASN A 32 -6.93 -16.49 -35.97
CA ASN A 32 -7.35 -15.12 -35.69
C ASN A 32 -8.89 -15.02 -35.70
N ILE A 33 -9.49 -14.69 -34.57
CA ILE A 33 -10.95 -14.61 -34.38
C ILE A 33 -11.42 -13.15 -34.41
N GLU A 34 -12.25 -12.81 -35.39
CA GLU A 34 -12.90 -11.51 -35.55
C GLU A 34 -14.39 -11.64 -35.22
N ILE A 35 -14.87 -10.94 -34.19
CA ILE A 35 -16.29 -10.90 -33.81
C ILE A 35 -16.86 -9.53 -34.13
N ASN A 36 -17.96 -9.50 -34.88
CA ASN A 36 -18.69 -8.29 -35.27
C ASN A 36 -20.14 -8.36 -34.75
N GLY A 37 -20.71 -7.20 -34.41
CA GLY A 37 -22.12 -7.05 -34.00
C GLY A 37 -22.40 -7.18 -32.51
N VAL A 38 -21.40 -7.53 -31.69
CA VAL A 38 -21.46 -7.48 -30.23
C VAL A 38 -20.16 -6.95 -29.64
N ASP A 39 -20.28 -6.17 -28.55
CA ASP A 39 -19.16 -5.49 -27.90
C ASP A 39 -19.12 -5.74 -26.39
N GLY A 40 -18.05 -5.27 -25.74
CA GLY A 40 -17.93 -5.27 -24.28
C GLY A 40 -18.05 -6.65 -23.64
N ALA A 41 -19.01 -6.81 -22.73
CA ALA A 41 -19.21 -8.05 -21.97
C ALA A 41 -19.69 -9.22 -22.83
N MET A 42 -20.55 -8.97 -23.83
CA MET A 42 -21.07 -10.00 -24.73
C MET A 42 -19.95 -10.59 -25.60
N ARG A 43 -19.11 -9.73 -26.20
CA ARG A 43 -17.94 -10.16 -26.99
C ARG A 43 -17.00 -11.04 -26.18
N ARG A 44 -16.70 -10.65 -24.94
CA ARG A 44 -15.85 -11.45 -24.04
C ARG A 44 -16.49 -12.80 -23.72
N ASN A 45 -17.79 -12.84 -23.46
CA ASN A 45 -18.48 -14.10 -23.17
C ASN A 45 -18.49 -15.04 -24.37
N VAL A 46 -18.70 -14.51 -25.58
CA VAL A 46 -18.58 -15.29 -26.82
C VAL A 46 -17.19 -15.91 -26.94
N LEU A 47 -16.12 -15.13 -26.77
CA LEU A 47 -14.74 -15.65 -26.83
C LEU A 47 -14.48 -16.79 -25.82
N ILE A 48 -15.04 -16.70 -24.61
CA ILE A 48 -14.90 -17.75 -23.58
C ILE A 48 -15.61 -19.05 -23.98
N PHE A 49 -16.76 -18.94 -24.62
CA PHE A 49 -17.58 -20.08 -25.04
C PHE A 49 -17.08 -20.74 -26.34
N LEU A 50 -16.39 -19.99 -27.21
CA LEU A 50 -15.91 -20.49 -28.48
C LEU A 50 -14.82 -21.55 -28.29
N SER A 51 -15.10 -22.75 -28.81
CA SER A 51 -14.11 -23.82 -28.94
C SER A 51 -12.94 -23.37 -29.81
N LEU A 52 -13.16 -22.55 -30.85
CA LEU A 52 -12.09 -21.99 -31.70
C LEU A 52 -10.98 -21.30 -30.90
N GLU A 53 -11.32 -20.57 -29.82
CA GLU A 53 -10.33 -19.87 -28.99
C GLU A 53 -9.39 -20.85 -28.25
N ARG A 54 -9.88 -22.05 -27.89
CA ARG A 54 -9.09 -23.09 -27.21
C ARG A 54 -8.05 -23.75 -28.12
N TYR A 55 -8.28 -23.71 -29.43
CA TYR A 55 -7.43 -24.34 -30.45
C TYR A 55 -6.52 -23.32 -31.15
N LYS A 56 -6.59 -22.05 -30.75
CA LYS A 56 -5.87 -20.93 -31.37
C LYS A 56 -4.35 -21.12 -31.48
N ASN A 57 -3.73 -21.84 -30.55
CA ASN A 57 -2.28 -22.03 -30.50
C ASN A 57 -1.82 -23.45 -30.88
N ARG A 58 -2.70 -24.27 -31.48
CA ARG A 58 -2.34 -25.63 -31.91
C ARG A 58 -1.71 -25.63 -33.29
N ASP A 59 -0.68 -26.43 -33.47
CA ASP A 59 0.12 -26.60 -34.68
C ASP A 59 -0.38 -27.71 -35.62
N ASP A 60 -1.41 -28.46 -35.21
CA ASP A 60 -1.96 -29.62 -35.92
C ASP A 60 -3.42 -29.41 -36.37
N LEU A 61 -3.72 -28.23 -36.94
CA LEU A 61 -5.06 -27.90 -37.44
C LEU A 61 -5.27 -28.43 -38.86
N ASP A 62 -6.07 -29.49 -38.99
CA ASP A 62 -6.54 -29.99 -40.28
C ASP A 62 -7.87 -29.34 -40.70
N GLN A 63 -8.15 -29.34 -42.01
CA GLN A 63 -9.34 -28.69 -42.56
C GLN A 63 -10.65 -29.29 -42.01
N SER A 64 -10.69 -30.60 -41.74
CA SER A 64 -11.88 -31.29 -41.21
C SER A 64 -12.21 -30.89 -39.76
N LEU A 65 -11.19 -30.58 -38.95
CA LEU A 65 -11.39 -30.06 -37.60
C LEU A 65 -11.88 -28.62 -37.66
N ILE A 66 -11.34 -27.80 -38.56
CA ILE A 66 -11.75 -26.40 -38.72
C ILE A 66 -13.21 -26.28 -39.18
N GLU A 67 -13.64 -27.09 -40.14
CA GLU A 67 -15.05 -27.13 -40.59
C GLU A 67 -16.00 -27.52 -39.43
N ARG A 68 -15.63 -28.51 -38.62
CA ARG A 68 -16.40 -28.90 -37.42
C ARG A 68 -16.42 -27.81 -36.36
N LEU A 69 -15.30 -27.13 -36.14
CA LEU A 69 -15.20 -26.01 -35.21
C LEU A 69 -16.02 -24.81 -35.69
N GLN A 70 -16.10 -24.57 -37.01
CA GLN A 70 -16.92 -23.53 -37.61
C GLN A 70 -18.42 -23.77 -37.36
N GLU A 71 -18.95 -24.96 -37.69
CA GLU A 71 -20.36 -25.30 -37.44
C GLU A 71 -20.73 -25.21 -35.95
N ARG A 72 -19.76 -25.53 -35.09
CA ARG A 72 -19.93 -25.45 -33.64
C ARG A 72 -19.87 -24.01 -33.13
N ALA A 73 -19.02 -23.17 -33.74
CA ALA A 73 -18.82 -21.78 -33.34
C ALA A 73 -20.10 -20.94 -33.46
N GLU A 74 -20.95 -21.20 -34.47
CA GLU A 74 -22.23 -20.49 -34.62
C GLU A 74 -23.16 -20.78 -33.44
N ARG A 75 -23.34 -22.07 -33.10
CA ARG A 75 -24.16 -22.49 -31.96
C ARG A 75 -23.59 -21.99 -30.63
N GLU A 76 -22.28 -22.13 -30.43
CA GLU A 76 -21.61 -21.67 -29.21
C GLU A 76 -21.72 -20.15 -29.02
N ALA A 77 -21.56 -19.38 -30.10
CA ALA A 77 -21.71 -17.93 -30.05
C ALA A 77 -23.16 -17.50 -29.78
N ALA A 78 -24.15 -18.19 -30.36
CA ALA A 78 -25.56 -17.94 -30.08
C ALA A 78 -25.91 -18.28 -28.61
N ASP A 79 -25.46 -19.44 -28.12
CA ASP A 79 -25.65 -19.86 -26.73
C ASP A 79 -24.98 -18.90 -25.74
N ALA A 80 -23.82 -18.34 -26.11
CA ALA A 80 -23.11 -17.36 -25.29
C ALA A 80 -23.86 -16.02 -25.13
N LEU A 81 -24.88 -15.74 -25.94
CA LEU A 81 -25.71 -14.55 -25.81
C LEU A 81 -26.96 -14.77 -24.95
N ARG A 82 -27.37 -16.02 -24.70
CA ARG A 82 -28.54 -16.35 -23.85
C ARG A 82 -28.45 -15.78 -22.43
N PRO A 83 -27.29 -15.81 -21.73
CA PRO A 83 -27.17 -15.20 -20.41
C PRO A 83 -27.44 -13.69 -20.37
N PHE A 84 -27.36 -13.02 -21.53
CA PHE A 84 -27.65 -11.60 -21.71
C PHE A 84 -29.08 -11.33 -22.21
N GLY A 85 -29.91 -12.38 -22.31
CA GLY A 85 -31.32 -12.28 -22.69
C GLY A 85 -31.57 -12.44 -24.20
N TYR A 86 -30.57 -12.79 -25.01
CA TYR A 86 -30.74 -12.96 -26.45
C TYR A 86 -30.82 -14.45 -26.81
N TYR A 87 -32.03 -14.93 -27.09
CA TYR A 87 -32.31 -16.35 -27.35
C TYR A 87 -32.42 -16.69 -28.83
N GLU A 88 -32.65 -15.68 -29.68
CA GLU A 88 -32.78 -15.81 -31.13
C GLU A 88 -31.59 -15.21 -31.88
N ALA A 89 -30.42 -15.20 -31.23
CA ALA A 89 -29.22 -14.67 -31.85
C ALA A 89 -28.89 -15.45 -33.13
N THR A 90 -28.77 -14.71 -34.24
CA THR A 90 -28.35 -15.28 -35.52
C THR A 90 -26.85 -15.05 -35.68
N VAL A 91 -26.10 -16.12 -35.89
CA VAL A 91 -24.65 -16.09 -36.07
C VAL A 91 -24.31 -16.67 -37.42
N THR A 92 -23.50 -15.95 -38.18
CA THR A 92 -22.87 -16.46 -39.40
C THR A 92 -21.37 -16.48 -39.22
N SER A 93 -20.76 -17.62 -39.54
CA SER A 93 -19.31 -17.81 -39.44
C SER A 93 -18.69 -18.01 -40.81
N ASN A 94 -17.55 -17.37 -41.05
CA ASN A 94 -16.71 -17.63 -42.21
C ASN A 94 -15.28 -17.87 -41.74
N VAL A 95 -14.70 -19.01 -42.11
CA VAL A 95 -13.33 -19.36 -41.76
C VAL A 95 -12.49 -19.49 -43.03
N GLU A 96 -11.46 -18.66 -43.14
CA GLU A 96 -10.59 -18.59 -44.32
C GLU A 96 -9.18 -19.06 -43.96
N ALA A 97 -8.60 -19.93 -44.81
CA ALA A 97 -7.20 -20.30 -44.71
C ALA A 97 -6.31 -19.15 -45.22
N LEU A 98 -5.37 -18.69 -44.40
CA LEU A 98 -4.40 -17.65 -44.75
C LEU A 98 -3.05 -18.22 -45.24
N GLY A 99 -2.92 -19.54 -45.31
CA GLY A 99 -1.69 -20.27 -45.67
C GLY A 99 -0.81 -20.60 -44.46
N GLU A 100 -0.02 -21.68 -44.58
CA GLU A 100 0.90 -22.20 -43.54
C GLU A 100 0.21 -22.50 -42.20
N GLY A 101 -0.96 -23.17 -42.23
CA GLY A 101 -1.70 -23.55 -41.03
C GLY A 101 -2.41 -22.40 -40.29
N ARG A 102 -2.36 -21.17 -40.83
CA ARG A 102 -3.04 -20.01 -40.24
C ARG A 102 -4.47 -19.87 -40.77
N TRP A 103 -5.38 -19.52 -39.87
CA TRP A 103 -6.81 -19.40 -40.18
C TRP A 103 -7.37 -18.08 -39.66
N ARG A 104 -8.31 -17.49 -40.39
CA ARG A 104 -9.11 -16.34 -39.92
C ARG A 104 -10.55 -16.76 -39.80
N ALA A 105 -11.09 -16.74 -38.58
CA ALA A 105 -12.50 -17.01 -38.30
C ALA A 105 -13.23 -15.68 -38.04
N ARG A 106 -14.16 -15.32 -38.92
CA ARG A 106 -15.02 -14.15 -38.76
C ARG A 106 -16.42 -14.59 -38.36
N LEU A 107 -16.88 -14.13 -37.20
CA LEU A 107 -18.25 -14.34 -36.72
C LEU A 107 -19.01 -13.02 -36.78
N ASN A 108 -20.07 -12.97 -37.58
CA ASN A 108 -21.00 -11.86 -37.59
C ASN A 108 -22.24 -12.24 -36.80
N ILE A 109 -22.46 -11.55 -35.69
CA ILE A 109 -23.48 -11.86 -34.70
C ILE A 109 -24.56 -10.78 -34.74
N SER A 110 -25.81 -11.19 -34.93
CA SER A 110 -26.98 -10.34 -34.73
C SER A 110 -27.74 -10.85 -33.50
N PRO A 111 -27.72 -10.13 -32.36
CA PRO A 111 -28.35 -10.60 -31.12
C PRO A 111 -29.87 -10.80 -31.22
N GLY A 112 -30.53 -10.10 -32.14
CA GLY A 112 -31.99 -10.14 -32.27
C GLY A 112 -32.71 -9.39 -31.14
N LYS A 113 -33.98 -9.72 -30.93
CA LYS A 113 -34.80 -9.11 -29.87
C LYS A 113 -34.42 -9.70 -28.51
N PRO A 114 -34.23 -8.85 -27.48
CA PRO A 114 -33.98 -9.33 -26.14
C PRO A 114 -35.27 -9.85 -25.48
N VAL A 115 -35.13 -10.87 -24.65
CA VAL A 115 -36.14 -11.27 -23.67
C VAL A 115 -36.22 -10.21 -22.56
N ILE A 116 -37.43 -9.75 -22.26
CA ILE A 116 -37.73 -8.69 -21.29
C ILE A 116 -38.45 -9.29 -20.07
N LEU A 117 -38.14 -8.77 -18.87
CA LEU A 117 -38.81 -9.15 -17.64
C LEU A 117 -40.23 -8.57 -17.59
N GLU A 118 -41.25 -9.42 -17.60
CA GLU A 118 -42.65 -9.00 -17.48
C GLU A 118 -43.15 -9.00 -16.03
N GLU A 119 -42.69 -9.96 -15.24
CA GLU A 119 -43.04 -10.11 -13.83
C GLU A 119 -41.78 -10.34 -13.00
N VAL A 120 -41.63 -9.57 -11.93
CA VAL A 120 -40.54 -9.72 -10.97
C VAL A 120 -41.13 -9.67 -9.56
N SER A 121 -41.22 -10.83 -8.93
CA SER A 121 -41.66 -10.99 -7.54
C SER A 121 -40.51 -11.53 -6.72
N ILE A 122 -39.87 -10.65 -5.94
CA ILE A 122 -38.76 -11.00 -5.07
C ILE A 122 -39.12 -10.62 -3.63
N GLY A 123 -39.03 -11.57 -2.70
CA GLY A 123 -39.38 -11.34 -1.30
C GLY A 123 -38.46 -12.07 -0.32
N VAL A 124 -38.24 -11.43 0.83
CA VAL A 124 -37.57 -12.02 1.99
C VAL A 124 -38.53 -11.91 3.17
N THR A 125 -38.87 -13.04 3.78
CA THR A 125 -39.76 -13.15 4.94
C THR A 125 -39.01 -13.72 6.15
N GLY A 126 -39.66 -13.73 7.32
CA GLY A 126 -39.03 -14.08 8.59
C GLY A 126 -38.30 -12.89 9.24
N ALA A 127 -37.45 -13.16 10.24
CA ALA A 127 -36.76 -12.11 10.99
C ALA A 127 -35.79 -11.29 10.14
N GLY A 128 -35.25 -11.87 9.05
CA GLY A 128 -34.38 -11.18 8.10
C GLY A 128 -35.11 -10.28 7.10
N GLY A 129 -36.46 -10.26 7.09
CA GLY A 129 -37.25 -9.42 6.18
C GLY A 129 -37.00 -7.92 6.37
N GLU A 130 -36.75 -7.46 7.61
CA GLU A 130 -36.46 -6.05 7.91
C GLU A 130 -34.95 -5.75 8.05
N ASP A 131 -34.10 -6.77 7.92
CA ASP A 131 -32.66 -6.63 8.08
C ASP A 131 -32.07 -5.81 6.92
N ARG A 132 -31.30 -4.76 7.28
CA ARG A 132 -30.72 -3.81 6.32
C ARG A 132 -29.84 -4.48 5.27
N ALA A 133 -29.18 -5.60 5.58
CA ALA A 133 -28.32 -6.29 4.63
C ALA A 133 -29.13 -6.88 3.48
N PHE A 134 -30.27 -7.53 3.78
CA PHE A 134 -31.18 -8.05 2.76
C PHE A 134 -31.84 -6.93 1.97
N GLN A 135 -32.30 -5.87 2.65
CA GLN A 135 -32.91 -4.71 1.97
C GLN A 135 -31.93 -4.01 1.01
N SER A 136 -30.68 -3.84 1.43
CA SER A 136 -29.64 -3.25 0.58
C SER A 136 -29.36 -4.14 -0.64
N LEU A 137 -29.28 -5.46 -0.45
CA LEU A 137 -29.05 -6.41 -1.54
C LEU A 137 -30.20 -6.41 -2.56
N LEU A 138 -31.45 -6.42 -2.09
CA LEU A 138 -32.65 -6.35 -2.93
C LEU A 138 -32.68 -5.05 -3.75
N SER A 139 -32.35 -3.92 -3.12
CA SER A 139 -32.32 -2.63 -3.80
C SER A 139 -31.21 -2.53 -4.86
N ALA A 140 -30.07 -3.17 -4.63
CA ALA A 140 -28.91 -3.14 -5.53
C ALA A 140 -29.07 -4.05 -6.76
N ALA A 141 -29.84 -5.15 -6.64
CA ALA A 141 -29.96 -6.18 -7.67
C ALA A 141 -30.50 -5.67 -9.01
N SER A 142 -31.19 -4.52 -9.03
CA SER A 142 -31.65 -3.84 -10.25
C SER A 142 -32.37 -4.79 -11.22
N LEU A 143 -33.30 -5.59 -10.70
CA LEU A 143 -34.21 -6.44 -11.46
C LEU A 143 -35.61 -5.85 -11.37
N LYS A 144 -36.07 -5.21 -12.44
CA LYS A 144 -37.39 -4.59 -12.53
C LYS A 144 -38.12 -5.05 -13.77
N ARG A 145 -39.45 -4.96 -13.73
CA ARG A 145 -40.29 -5.12 -14.91
C ARG A 145 -39.83 -4.15 -16.00
N GLY A 146 -39.70 -4.66 -17.23
CA GLY A 146 -39.22 -3.91 -18.40
C GLY A 146 -37.70 -4.00 -18.62
N ASP A 147 -36.94 -4.52 -17.66
CA ASP A 147 -35.50 -4.74 -17.86
C ASP A 147 -35.26 -5.93 -18.78
N ARG A 148 -34.16 -5.89 -19.55
CA ARG A 148 -33.67 -7.08 -20.27
C ARG A 148 -33.25 -8.15 -19.28
N LEU A 149 -33.61 -9.40 -19.58
CA LEU A 149 -33.16 -10.55 -18.81
C LEU A 149 -31.64 -10.66 -18.82
N GLU A 150 -31.03 -10.70 -17.63
CA GLU A 150 -29.62 -11.02 -17.45
C GLU A 150 -29.50 -12.10 -16.36
N HIS A 151 -29.06 -13.29 -16.74
CA HIS A 151 -28.97 -14.46 -15.83
C HIS A 151 -28.04 -14.18 -14.66
N VAL A 152 -26.93 -13.49 -14.94
CA VAL A 152 -25.91 -13.11 -13.96
C VAL A 152 -26.53 -12.30 -12.81
N LYS A 153 -27.49 -11.41 -13.09
CA LYS A 153 -28.16 -10.61 -12.05
C LYS A 153 -29.04 -11.47 -11.14
N TYR A 154 -29.83 -12.36 -11.74
CA TYR A 154 -30.69 -13.30 -10.99
C TYR A 154 -29.87 -14.23 -10.10
N ASP A 155 -28.86 -14.89 -10.67
CA ASP A 155 -28.01 -15.81 -9.91
C ASP A 155 -27.21 -15.10 -8.82
N SER A 156 -26.67 -13.90 -9.12
CA SER A 156 -25.96 -13.09 -8.12
C SER A 156 -26.85 -12.69 -6.95
N LEU A 157 -28.11 -12.34 -7.21
CA LEU A 157 -29.07 -12.03 -6.16
C LEU A 157 -29.40 -13.28 -5.33
N LYS A 158 -29.77 -14.38 -5.98
CA LYS A 158 -30.09 -15.66 -5.31
C LYS A 158 -28.95 -16.12 -4.41
N ASP A 159 -27.73 -16.12 -4.91
CA ASP A 159 -26.55 -16.49 -4.13
C ASP A 159 -26.22 -15.45 -3.06
N GLY A 160 -26.45 -14.16 -3.34
CA GLY A 160 -26.32 -13.08 -2.37
C GLY A 160 -27.25 -13.26 -1.18
N LEU A 161 -28.50 -13.63 -1.40
CA LEU A 161 -29.47 -13.90 -0.33
C LEU A 161 -29.00 -15.07 0.54
N ARG A 162 -28.57 -16.18 -0.08
CA ARG A 162 -28.05 -17.36 0.63
C ARG A 162 -26.80 -17.03 1.45
N ARG A 163 -25.84 -16.31 0.86
CA ARG A 163 -24.61 -15.88 1.55
C ARG A 163 -24.92 -14.93 2.70
N THR A 164 -25.85 -14.00 2.52
CA THR A 164 -26.25 -13.04 3.56
C THR A 164 -26.89 -13.77 4.74
N ALA A 165 -27.80 -14.71 4.46
CA ALA A 165 -28.41 -15.57 5.47
C ALA A 165 -27.36 -16.34 6.27
N ALA A 166 -26.46 -17.05 5.59
CA ALA A 166 -25.39 -17.82 6.23
C ALA A 166 -24.44 -16.92 7.06
N THR A 167 -24.09 -15.74 6.55
CA THR A 167 -23.19 -14.80 7.22
C THR A 167 -23.80 -14.25 8.51
N LEU A 168 -25.09 -13.89 8.47
CA LEU A 168 -25.80 -13.31 9.61
C LEU A 168 -26.41 -14.36 10.55
N GLY A 169 -26.18 -15.65 10.31
CA GLY A 169 -26.64 -16.72 11.21
C GLY A 169 -28.13 -17.06 11.08
N TYR A 170 -28.74 -16.82 9.93
CA TYR A 170 -30.06 -17.36 9.59
C TYR A 170 -29.89 -18.81 9.11
N VAL A 171 -29.59 -19.72 10.03
CA VAL A 171 -29.25 -21.13 9.75
C VAL A 171 -30.40 -21.87 9.08
N ASP A 172 -31.64 -21.53 9.47
CA ASP A 172 -32.86 -22.17 8.98
C ASP A 172 -33.36 -21.55 7.65
N ALA A 173 -32.60 -20.62 7.07
CA ALA A 173 -33.01 -19.91 5.87
C ALA A 173 -33.13 -20.83 4.66
N LYS A 174 -34.25 -20.70 3.94
CA LYS A 174 -34.56 -21.50 2.75
C LYS A 174 -35.19 -20.66 1.66
N LEU A 175 -34.86 -20.97 0.42
CA LEU A 175 -35.61 -20.46 -0.73
C LEU A 175 -36.91 -21.26 -0.84
N THR A 176 -38.03 -20.64 -0.51
CA THR A 176 -39.36 -21.25 -0.64
C THR A 176 -39.83 -21.24 -2.09
N ILE A 177 -39.41 -20.23 -2.88
CA ILE A 177 -39.63 -20.13 -4.32
C ILE A 177 -38.32 -19.70 -4.98
N SER A 178 -37.92 -20.35 -6.08
CA SER A 178 -36.70 -20.03 -6.83
C SER A 178 -36.88 -20.39 -8.31
N GLU A 179 -37.64 -19.57 -9.02
CA GLU A 179 -38.04 -19.82 -10.40
C GLU A 179 -37.65 -18.65 -11.32
N LEU A 180 -37.09 -19.00 -12.47
CA LEU A 180 -36.86 -18.12 -13.61
C LEU A 180 -37.50 -18.82 -14.82
N VAL A 181 -38.67 -18.36 -15.24
CA VAL A 181 -39.39 -18.91 -16.40
C VAL A 181 -39.11 -18.00 -17.58
N ILE A 182 -38.66 -18.58 -18.68
CA ILE A 182 -38.27 -17.86 -19.90
C ILE A 182 -39.14 -18.37 -21.04
N ASP A 183 -39.78 -17.44 -21.75
CA ASP A 183 -40.55 -17.69 -22.95
C ASP A 183 -39.85 -16.98 -24.13
N PRO A 184 -39.00 -17.72 -24.88
CA PRO A 184 -38.29 -17.16 -26.02
C PRO A 184 -39.21 -16.70 -27.15
N GLU A 185 -40.37 -17.35 -27.35
CA GLU A 185 -41.29 -17.04 -28.45
C GLU A 185 -41.98 -15.70 -28.25
N ASN A 186 -42.34 -15.38 -27.00
CA ASN A 186 -42.98 -14.11 -26.63
C ASN A 186 -41.97 -13.04 -26.19
N TYR A 187 -40.67 -13.33 -26.21
CA TYR A 187 -39.60 -12.46 -25.70
C TYR A 187 -39.82 -12.01 -24.25
N SER A 188 -40.40 -12.88 -23.42
CA SER A 188 -40.75 -12.56 -22.04
C SER A 188 -40.09 -13.50 -21.03
N ALA A 189 -39.87 -12.99 -19.83
CA ALA A 189 -39.42 -13.78 -18.70
C ALA A 189 -40.09 -13.33 -17.40
N SER A 190 -40.28 -14.27 -16.49
CA SER A 190 -40.80 -14.01 -15.15
C SER A 190 -39.86 -14.57 -14.08
N ILE A 191 -39.64 -13.76 -13.04
CA ILE A 191 -38.82 -14.12 -11.88
C ILE A 191 -39.71 -14.22 -10.66
N ARG A 192 -39.69 -15.38 -10.00
CA ARG A 192 -40.30 -15.57 -8.68
C ARG A 192 -39.25 -16.10 -7.71
N LEU A 193 -38.85 -15.27 -6.75
CA LEU A 193 -37.82 -15.60 -5.78
C LEU A 193 -38.31 -15.24 -4.38
N ALA A 194 -38.48 -16.23 -3.50
CA ALA A 194 -38.90 -16.01 -2.13
C ALA A 194 -37.97 -16.75 -1.17
N MET A 195 -37.44 -16.04 -0.19
CA MET A 195 -36.64 -16.60 0.90
C MET A 195 -37.39 -16.45 2.22
N ASP A 196 -37.53 -17.54 2.96
CA ASP A 196 -37.88 -17.49 4.38
C ASP A 196 -36.60 -17.62 5.17
N THR A 197 -36.26 -16.58 5.95
CA THR A 197 -35.01 -16.52 6.73
C THR A 197 -35.11 -17.27 8.05
N GLY A 198 -36.32 -17.59 8.52
CA GLY A 198 -36.52 -18.05 9.89
C GLY A 198 -36.05 -17.02 10.91
N GLU A 199 -35.44 -17.50 11.98
CA GLU A 199 -34.97 -16.69 13.12
C GLU A 199 -33.44 -16.60 13.12
N ARG A 200 -32.93 -15.46 13.58
CA ARG A 200 -31.48 -15.24 13.62
C ARG A 200 -30.87 -15.94 14.83
N TYR A 201 -29.85 -16.77 14.60
CA TYR A 201 -29.10 -17.42 15.68
C TYR A 201 -28.22 -16.40 16.39
N ARG A 202 -27.78 -16.76 17.59
CA ARG A 202 -26.89 -15.96 18.44
C ARG A 202 -25.54 -16.66 18.61
N PHE A 203 -24.51 -15.93 19.00
CA PHE A 203 -23.26 -16.54 19.45
C PHE A 203 -23.51 -17.35 20.74
N GLY A 204 -23.01 -18.58 20.76
CA GLY A 204 -22.98 -19.43 21.95
C GLY A 204 -21.66 -19.30 22.71
N ALA A 205 -21.42 -20.22 23.64
CA ALA A 205 -20.19 -20.27 24.41
C ALA A 205 -18.94 -20.39 23.52
N THR A 206 -17.89 -19.65 23.90
CA THR A 206 -16.58 -19.70 23.23
C THR A 206 -15.61 -20.58 24.02
N THR A 207 -15.14 -21.65 23.40
CA THR A 207 -14.06 -22.51 23.90
C THR A 207 -12.73 -22.06 23.32
N ILE A 208 -11.71 -21.88 24.18
CA ILE A 208 -10.40 -21.36 23.78
C ILE A 208 -9.31 -22.38 24.13
N GLU A 209 -8.66 -22.93 23.11
CA GLU A 209 -7.57 -23.89 23.22
C GLU A 209 -6.22 -23.24 22.88
N GLN A 210 -5.48 -22.86 23.93
CA GLN A 210 -4.13 -22.30 23.83
C GLN A 210 -3.40 -22.37 25.18
N ARG A 211 -2.09 -22.09 25.21
CA ARG A 211 -1.26 -22.20 26.43
C ARG A 211 -0.35 -21.01 26.70
N SER A 212 -0.48 -19.93 25.93
CA SER A 212 0.47 -18.83 25.92
C SER A 212 0.04 -17.57 26.65
N LEU A 213 -1.25 -17.25 26.66
CA LEU A 213 -1.76 -16.00 27.21
C LEU A 213 -2.82 -16.30 28.26
N ASP A 214 -3.03 -15.32 29.13
CA ASP A 214 -4.18 -15.30 30.02
C ASP A 214 -5.48 -15.26 29.20
N GLU A 215 -6.45 -16.08 29.58
CA GLU A 215 -7.72 -16.15 28.86
C GLU A 215 -8.49 -14.81 28.90
N SER A 216 -8.35 -14.05 29.99
CA SER A 216 -8.95 -12.73 30.12
C SER A 216 -8.43 -11.73 29.08
N LEU A 217 -7.15 -11.84 28.70
CA LEU A 217 -6.58 -11.05 27.61
C LEU A 217 -7.13 -11.50 26.26
N LEU A 218 -7.22 -12.81 26.02
CA LEU A 218 -7.76 -13.38 24.78
C LEU A 218 -9.22 -13.01 24.55
N ARG A 219 -10.04 -13.03 25.61
CA ARG A 219 -11.44 -12.63 25.53
C ARG A 219 -11.62 -11.16 25.12
N ARG A 220 -10.65 -10.29 25.42
CA ARG A 220 -10.66 -8.89 24.96
C ARG A 220 -10.33 -8.72 23.46
N PHE A 221 -9.84 -9.75 22.78
CA PHE A 221 -9.66 -9.74 21.32
C PHE A 221 -10.94 -10.14 20.56
N LEU A 222 -11.94 -10.72 21.24
CA LEU A 222 -13.18 -11.15 20.61
C LEU A 222 -13.95 -9.94 20.08
N ARG A 223 -14.48 -10.06 18.86
CA ARG A 223 -15.26 -9.01 18.18
C ARG A 223 -16.77 -9.23 18.27
N TYR A 224 -17.16 -10.12 19.16
CA TYR A 224 -18.53 -10.50 19.45
C TYR A 224 -18.67 -10.79 20.93
N GLU A 225 -19.91 -10.75 21.40
CA GLU A 225 -20.29 -11.11 22.76
C GLU A 225 -21.19 -12.35 22.73
N GLU A 226 -21.17 -13.13 23.80
CA GLU A 226 -22.08 -14.26 23.96
C GLU A 226 -23.53 -13.77 23.93
N LEU A 227 -24.42 -14.54 23.29
CA LEU A 227 -25.84 -14.22 23.06
C LEU A 227 -26.12 -13.01 22.16
N ALA A 228 -25.10 -12.33 21.64
CA ALA A 228 -25.28 -11.33 20.59
C ALA A 228 -25.73 -12.00 19.27
N PRO A 229 -26.45 -11.29 18.38
CA PRO A 229 -26.81 -11.81 17.07
C PRO A 229 -25.58 -12.32 16.31
N TYR A 230 -25.67 -13.54 15.78
CA TYR A 230 -24.54 -14.16 15.10
C TYR A 230 -24.15 -13.39 13.84
N ASP A 231 -22.86 -13.23 13.61
CA ASP A 231 -22.31 -12.59 12.41
C ASP A 231 -20.92 -13.18 12.14
N ALA A 232 -20.82 -14.03 11.12
CA ALA A 232 -19.57 -14.68 10.73
C ALA A 232 -18.44 -13.69 10.43
N THR A 233 -18.76 -12.43 10.07
CA THR A 233 -17.72 -11.41 9.87
C THR A 233 -17.00 -11.05 11.16
N GLN A 234 -17.64 -11.18 12.33
CA GLN A 234 -17.00 -10.97 13.63
C GLN A 234 -16.03 -12.10 13.99
N LEU A 235 -16.29 -13.33 13.53
CA LEU A 235 -15.35 -14.44 13.69
C LEU A 235 -14.06 -14.16 12.91
N LEU A 236 -14.19 -13.72 11.66
CA LEU A 236 -13.05 -13.32 10.82
C LEU A 236 -12.28 -12.14 11.44
N ARG A 237 -12.98 -11.11 11.93
CA ARG A 237 -12.33 -9.97 12.60
C ARG A 237 -11.62 -10.38 13.89
N THR A 238 -12.16 -11.36 14.62
CA THR A 238 -11.52 -11.94 15.80
C THR A 238 -10.24 -12.68 15.40
N GLN A 239 -10.30 -13.50 14.34
CA GLN A 239 -9.13 -14.20 13.80
C GLN A 239 -8.05 -13.21 13.37
N PHE A 240 -8.39 -12.16 12.62
CA PHE A 240 -7.43 -11.12 12.23
C PHE A 240 -6.82 -10.40 13.44
N ALA A 241 -7.62 -10.03 14.45
CA ALA A 241 -7.12 -9.39 15.66
C ALA A 241 -6.12 -10.26 16.44
N LEU A 242 -6.35 -11.57 16.47
CA LEU A 242 -5.45 -12.54 17.11
C LEU A 242 -4.19 -12.82 16.28
N ASP A 243 -4.31 -12.90 14.95
CA ASP A 243 -3.18 -13.12 14.04
C ASP A 243 -2.23 -11.91 14.00
N ASP A 244 -2.78 -10.70 13.82
CA ASP A 244 -2.03 -9.44 13.83
C ASP A 244 -1.41 -9.12 15.19
N SER A 245 -1.92 -9.72 16.26
CA SER A 245 -1.29 -9.66 17.56
C SER A 245 0.14 -10.24 17.53
N GLN A 246 0.50 -11.12 16.60
CA GLN A 246 1.80 -11.79 16.55
C GLN A 246 2.13 -12.64 17.80
N TYR A 247 1.19 -12.83 18.73
CA TYR A 247 1.35 -13.78 19.84
C TYR A 247 1.30 -15.23 19.36
N PHE A 248 0.60 -15.45 18.25
CA PHE A 248 0.35 -16.76 17.66
C PHE A 248 0.96 -16.85 16.27
N SER A 249 1.35 -18.04 15.86
CA SER A 249 1.81 -18.34 14.49
C SER A 249 0.69 -18.88 13.61
N ASN A 250 -0.34 -19.46 14.24
CA ASN A 250 -1.55 -19.92 13.60
C ASN A 250 -2.74 -19.67 14.53
N VAL A 251 -3.86 -19.19 13.98
CA VAL A 251 -5.11 -18.95 14.70
C VAL A 251 -6.26 -19.43 13.84
N GLU A 252 -7.11 -20.27 14.42
CA GLU A 252 -8.36 -20.72 13.81
C GLU A 252 -9.53 -20.32 14.71
N VAL A 253 -10.49 -19.58 14.15
CA VAL A 253 -11.75 -19.24 14.81
C VAL A 253 -12.88 -19.88 14.02
N LEU A 254 -13.47 -20.94 14.58
CA LEU A 254 -14.45 -21.77 13.89
C LEU A 254 -15.81 -21.69 14.58
N ALA A 255 -16.86 -21.56 13.78
CA ALA A 255 -18.22 -21.80 14.22
C ALA A 255 -18.42 -23.31 14.45
N GLY A 256 -18.96 -23.69 15.60
CA GLY A 256 -19.38 -25.05 15.88
C GLY A 256 -20.73 -25.37 15.26
N SER A 257 -21.24 -26.57 15.56
CA SER A 257 -22.57 -26.99 15.11
C SER A 257 -23.66 -26.13 15.76
N PRO A 258 -24.57 -25.51 14.98
CA PRO A 258 -25.71 -24.79 15.53
C PRO A 258 -26.58 -25.70 16.39
N ASP A 259 -27.08 -25.18 17.52
CA ASP A 259 -28.10 -25.84 18.32
C ASP A 259 -29.47 -25.24 17.99
N PRO A 260 -30.37 -25.96 17.28
CA PRO A 260 -31.68 -25.44 16.91
C PRO A 260 -32.62 -25.19 18.10
N SER A 261 -32.38 -25.85 19.24
CA SER A 261 -33.25 -25.74 20.41
C SER A 261 -33.04 -24.42 21.15
N SER A 262 -31.77 -24.03 21.33
CA SER A 262 -31.38 -22.77 21.98
C SER A 262 -31.09 -21.64 20.98
N ARG A 263 -31.01 -21.95 19.68
CA ARG A 263 -30.67 -21.05 18.56
C ARG A 263 -29.34 -20.33 18.76
N VAL A 264 -28.35 -21.06 19.26
CA VAL A 264 -26.98 -20.55 19.43
C VAL A 264 -26.00 -21.32 18.57
N ILE A 265 -24.92 -20.65 18.17
CA ILE A 265 -23.80 -21.24 17.45
C ILE A 265 -22.56 -21.10 18.35
N PRO A 266 -22.08 -22.19 18.97
CA PRO A 266 -20.87 -22.14 19.79
C PRO A 266 -19.64 -21.80 18.93
N VAL A 267 -18.60 -21.26 19.54
CA VAL A 267 -17.36 -20.88 18.83
C VAL A 267 -16.17 -21.61 19.44
N SER A 268 -15.29 -22.14 18.60
CA SER A 268 -14.02 -22.73 19.03
C SER A 268 -12.85 -21.91 18.49
N ILE A 269 -11.92 -21.58 19.38
CA ILE A 269 -10.70 -20.86 19.04
C ILE A 269 -9.52 -21.77 19.36
N ARG A 270 -8.72 -22.08 18.34
CA ARG A 270 -7.46 -22.83 18.49
C ARG A 270 -6.31 -21.92 18.06
N ALA A 271 -5.31 -21.78 18.94
CA ALA A 271 -4.21 -20.86 18.67
C ALA A 271 -2.86 -21.45 19.10
N GLU A 272 -1.90 -21.44 18.17
CA GLU A 272 -0.55 -21.95 18.40
C GLU A 272 0.43 -20.81 18.72
N PRO A 273 1.18 -20.88 19.84
CA PRO A 273 2.08 -19.79 20.24
C PRO A 273 3.17 -19.51 19.19
N ASN A 274 3.37 -18.24 18.86
CA ASN A 274 4.48 -17.80 18.03
C ASN A 274 5.82 -17.90 18.80
N ARG A 275 6.93 -17.91 18.06
CA ARG A 275 8.27 -17.77 18.63
C ARG A 275 8.35 -16.45 19.38
N ARG A 276 8.73 -16.53 20.67
CA ARG A 276 8.84 -15.37 21.56
C ARG A 276 9.84 -14.34 21.05
N ASN A 277 11.02 -14.78 20.61
CA ASN A 277 12.09 -13.89 20.18
C ASN A 277 12.17 -13.80 18.66
N ARG A 278 12.32 -12.58 18.15
CA ARG A 278 12.64 -12.27 16.77
C ARG A 278 13.89 -11.39 16.75
N TYR A 279 14.81 -11.73 15.86
CA TYR A 279 16.02 -10.94 15.61
C TYR A 279 15.99 -10.41 14.18
N SER A 280 16.42 -9.17 13.97
CA SER A 280 16.47 -8.56 12.65
C SER A 280 17.75 -7.76 12.50
N VAL A 281 18.36 -7.84 11.32
CA VAL A 281 19.59 -7.12 10.98
C VAL A 281 19.32 -6.36 9.69
N GLY A 282 19.66 -5.07 9.67
CA GLY A 282 19.55 -4.22 8.50
C GLY A 282 20.84 -3.45 8.25
N ALA A 283 21.14 -3.17 6.98
CA ALA A 283 22.29 -2.37 6.58
C ALA A 283 21.89 -1.40 5.45
N GLY A 284 22.55 -0.25 5.39
CA GLY A 284 22.34 0.76 4.34
C GLY A 284 23.56 1.65 4.16
N TYR A 285 23.62 2.35 3.02
CA TYR A 285 24.69 3.27 2.69
C TYR A 285 24.15 4.43 1.86
N ALA A 286 24.55 5.67 2.14
CA ALA A 286 24.32 6.80 1.24
C ALA A 286 25.56 7.70 1.20
N THR A 287 25.75 8.50 0.15
CA THR A 287 26.95 9.34 0.05
C THR A 287 26.99 10.45 1.10
N ASP A 288 25.83 10.92 1.54
CA ASP A 288 25.61 11.93 2.58
C ASP A 288 25.55 11.32 3.98
N SER A 289 24.72 10.28 4.22
CA SER A 289 24.54 9.67 5.54
C SER A 289 25.54 8.54 5.86
N LYS A 290 26.35 8.14 4.88
CA LYS A 290 27.36 7.08 4.98
C LYS A 290 26.77 5.71 5.32
N ALA A 291 27.62 4.77 5.72
CA ALA A 291 27.21 3.43 6.11
C ALA A 291 26.42 3.46 7.43
N ARG A 292 25.36 2.67 7.51
CA ARG A 292 24.51 2.49 8.70
C ARG A 292 24.09 1.03 8.85
N GLY A 293 24.04 0.55 10.08
CA GLY A 293 23.57 -0.77 10.46
C GLY A 293 22.53 -0.70 11.57
N THR A 294 21.63 -1.68 11.60
CA THR A 294 20.59 -1.84 12.62
C THR A 294 20.56 -3.29 13.10
N LEU A 295 20.43 -3.47 14.41
CA LEU A 295 20.17 -4.74 15.05
C LEU A 295 18.93 -4.58 15.93
N THR A 296 17.90 -5.37 15.68
CA THR A 296 16.67 -5.37 16.47
C THR A 296 16.49 -6.73 17.14
N TRP A 297 16.17 -6.71 18.42
CA TRP A 297 15.64 -7.84 19.16
C TRP A 297 14.23 -7.50 19.63
N GLU A 298 13.27 -8.36 19.31
CA GLU A 298 11.88 -8.24 19.73
C GLU A 298 11.48 -9.48 20.52
N ASN A 299 10.98 -9.28 21.74
CA ASN A 299 10.27 -10.29 22.49
C ASN A 299 8.76 -10.02 22.38
N ARG A 300 8.09 -10.83 21.56
CA ARG A 300 6.66 -10.73 21.25
C ARG A 300 5.75 -11.03 22.43
N ARG A 301 6.27 -11.72 23.46
CA ARG A 301 5.50 -12.13 24.64
C ARG A 301 6.43 -12.39 25.82
N LEU A 302 6.61 -11.38 26.66
CA LEU A 302 7.37 -11.46 27.90
C LEU A 302 6.67 -12.27 28.98
N ASN A 303 5.34 -12.14 29.07
CA ASN A 303 4.49 -12.80 30.06
C ASN A 303 3.15 -13.24 29.43
N ASP A 304 2.36 -13.97 30.21
CA ASP A 304 0.99 -14.39 29.91
C ASP A 304 0.01 -13.22 29.72
N ARG A 305 0.28 -12.06 30.33
CA ARG A 305 -0.45 -10.80 30.11
C ARG A 305 -0.16 -10.10 28.78
N GLY A 306 0.64 -10.71 27.91
CA GLY A 306 0.89 -10.20 26.56
C GLY A 306 1.82 -8.98 26.50
N HIS A 307 2.59 -8.70 27.55
CA HIS A 307 3.56 -7.60 27.49
C HIS A 307 4.65 -7.90 26.45
N ARG A 308 5.15 -6.88 25.77
CA ARG A 308 6.18 -7.01 24.74
C ARG A 308 7.37 -6.12 25.03
N SER A 309 8.51 -6.49 24.47
CA SER A 309 9.68 -5.62 24.50
C SER A 309 10.44 -5.66 23.20
N ARG A 310 11.05 -4.53 22.87
CA ARG A 310 11.87 -4.34 21.69
C ARG A 310 13.11 -3.59 22.09
N ALA A 311 14.27 -4.08 21.69
CA ALA A 311 15.53 -3.37 21.77
C ALA A 311 16.07 -3.18 20.35
N GLU A 312 16.52 -1.98 20.04
CA GLU A 312 17.16 -1.65 18.76
C GLU A 312 18.48 -0.94 19.01
N ILE A 313 19.50 -1.35 18.26
CA ILE A 313 20.78 -0.68 18.18
C ILE A 313 20.95 -0.20 16.75
N LYS A 314 21.20 1.09 16.57
CA LYS A 314 21.54 1.70 15.29
C LYS A 314 22.96 2.25 15.37
N ALA A 315 23.79 1.85 14.42
CA ALA A 315 25.16 2.29 14.30
C ALA A 315 25.39 2.88 12.90
N GLY A 316 25.48 4.20 12.81
CA GLY A 316 25.88 4.93 11.61
C GLY A 316 26.95 5.97 11.94
N GLN A 317 27.53 6.60 10.91
CA GLN A 317 28.54 7.64 11.13
C GLN A 317 27.93 8.92 11.70
N LEU A 318 26.80 9.36 11.15
CA LEU A 318 26.10 10.60 11.58
C LEU A 318 25.09 10.38 12.71
N GLU A 319 24.65 9.13 12.93
CA GLU A 319 23.65 8.81 13.96
C GLU A 319 23.99 7.47 14.61
N GLN A 320 24.06 7.46 15.94
CA GLN A 320 24.13 6.25 16.75
C GLN A 320 23.01 6.26 17.79
N SER A 321 22.32 5.14 17.98
CA SER A 321 21.31 5.07 19.05
C SER A 321 21.11 3.67 19.60
N ILE A 322 20.63 3.63 20.84
CA ILE A 322 20.09 2.45 21.50
C ILE A 322 18.68 2.82 21.97
N GLU A 323 17.70 2.03 21.59
CA GLU A 323 16.30 2.21 21.94
C GLU A 323 15.77 0.95 22.61
N ALA A 324 15.08 1.10 23.74
CA ALA A 324 14.38 0.04 24.42
C ALA A 324 12.92 0.45 24.61
N ARG A 325 11.99 -0.37 24.13
CA ARG A 325 10.55 -0.12 24.21
C ARG A 325 9.86 -1.28 24.91
N TYR A 326 9.01 -0.95 25.88
CA TYR A 326 8.14 -1.88 26.60
C TYR A 326 6.68 -1.54 26.29
N LEU A 327 5.88 -2.54 25.91
CA LEU A 327 4.48 -2.35 25.52
C LEU A 327 3.56 -3.21 26.38
N VAL A 328 2.50 -2.59 26.89
CA VAL A 328 1.45 -3.22 27.71
C VAL A 328 0.11 -3.05 26.99
N PRO A 329 -0.59 -4.14 26.65
CA PRO A 329 -1.94 -4.04 26.09
C PRO A 329 -2.93 -3.55 27.14
N ILE A 330 -3.70 -2.51 26.82
CA ILE A 330 -4.76 -1.93 27.67
C ILE A 330 -6.08 -1.90 26.89
N GLY A 331 -7.24 -1.66 27.52
CA GLY A 331 -8.54 -1.55 26.83
C GLY A 331 -8.81 -2.66 25.80
N ASP A 332 -8.95 -2.30 24.52
CA ASP A 332 -8.84 -3.25 23.41
C ASP A 332 -7.36 -3.57 23.10
N PRO A 333 -6.86 -4.79 23.35
CA PRO A 333 -5.43 -5.11 23.22
C PRO A 333 -4.88 -5.02 21.79
N ALA A 334 -5.74 -4.97 20.76
CA ALA A 334 -5.31 -4.75 19.39
C ALA A 334 -5.18 -3.26 19.04
N LEU A 335 -6.01 -2.41 19.64
CA LEU A 335 -6.13 -0.99 19.30
C LEU A 335 -5.51 -0.05 20.35
N GLU A 336 -5.35 -0.51 21.59
CA GLU A 336 -4.97 0.33 22.74
C GLU A 336 -3.77 -0.24 23.50
N LYS A 337 -2.73 0.59 23.66
CA LYS A 337 -1.43 0.16 24.24
C LYS A 337 -0.84 1.26 25.10
N LEU A 338 -0.31 0.89 26.26
CA LEU A 338 0.58 1.72 27.07
C LEU A 338 2.03 1.38 26.69
N GLY A 339 2.82 2.37 26.34
CA GLY A 339 4.21 2.24 25.94
C GLY A 339 5.15 2.96 26.89
N PHE A 340 6.34 2.39 27.07
CA PHE A 340 7.47 3.05 27.72
C PHE A 340 8.67 2.91 26.81
N GLU A 341 9.20 4.05 26.36
CA GLU A 341 10.38 4.09 25.50
C GLU A 341 11.52 4.74 26.25
N TRP A 342 12.68 4.10 26.22
CA TRP A 342 13.95 4.69 26.58
C TRP A 342 14.83 4.75 25.33
N ARG A 343 15.44 5.90 25.07
CA ARG A 343 16.34 6.10 23.94
C ARG A 343 17.57 6.87 24.38
N TYR A 344 18.74 6.35 24.04
CA TYR A 344 19.99 7.10 24.05
C TYR A 344 20.46 7.27 22.61
N ALA A 345 20.76 8.50 22.21
CA ALA A 345 21.19 8.81 20.85
C ALA A 345 22.34 9.83 20.84
N ARG A 346 23.19 9.72 19.82
CA ARG A 346 24.15 10.73 19.39
C ARG A 346 23.91 11.04 17.93
N ASP A 347 23.64 12.30 17.64
CA ASP A 347 23.24 12.81 16.33
C ASP A 347 24.14 13.97 15.92
N GLU A 348 24.67 13.93 14.70
CA GLU A 348 25.28 15.08 14.03
C GLU A 348 24.18 15.84 13.26
N LEU A 349 23.76 17.00 13.80
CA LEU A 349 22.66 17.82 13.29
C LEU A 349 23.23 19.14 12.73
N GLY A 350 23.41 19.21 11.41
CA GLY A 350 24.16 20.30 10.80
C GLY A 350 25.60 20.26 11.32
N ASP A 351 26.01 21.31 12.03
CA ASP A 351 27.34 21.38 12.67
C ASP A 351 27.29 21.13 14.19
N LEU A 352 26.17 20.59 14.71
CA LEU A 352 25.95 20.30 16.13
C LEU A 352 26.14 18.81 16.44
N ASP A 353 26.98 18.47 17.42
CA ASP A 353 27.03 17.10 18.01
C ASP A 353 26.07 17.06 19.21
N THR A 354 24.94 16.38 19.04
CA THR A 354 23.89 16.33 20.06
C THR A 354 23.75 14.94 20.65
N ARG A 355 23.78 14.85 21.97
CA ARG A 355 23.56 13.62 22.74
C ARG A 355 22.27 13.74 23.52
N THR A 356 21.38 12.77 23.35
CA THR A 356 20.06 12.79 23.95
C THR A 356 19.78 11.50 24.69
N THR A 357 19.39 11.61 25.96
CA THR A 357 18.75 10.53 26.71
C THR A 357 17.29 10.90 26.91
N ARG A 358 16.38 10.08 26.42
CA ARG A 358 14.93 10.30 26.50
C ARG A 358 14.24 9.11 27.16
N PHE A 359 13.33 9.40 28.08
CA PHE A 359 12.34 8.44 28.57
C PHE A 359 10.94 8.95 28.24
N GLN A 360 10.09 8.13 27.63
CA GLN A 360 8.79 8.54 27.11
C GLN A 360 7.72 7.48 27.39
N PRO A 361 6.92 7.65 28.45
CA PRO A 361 5.62 7.01 28.55
C PRO A 361 4.65 7.52 27.47
N SER A 362 3.84 6.62 26.91
CA SER A 362 2.84 6.97 25.90
C SER A 362 1.60 6.08 25.96
N VAL A 363 0.46 6.61 25.54
CA VAL A 363 -0.79 5.87 25.33
C VAL A 363 -1.15 5.94 23.85
N THR A 364 -1.22 4.78 23.21
CA THR A 364 -1.67 4.62 21.82
C THR A 364 -3.11 4.15 21.81
N ARG A 365 -3.95 4.74 20.96
CA ARG A 365 -5.31 4.29 20.63
C ARG A 365 -5.52 4.36 19.13
N VAL A 366 -6.16 3.34 18.54
CA VAL A 366 -6.55 3.33 17.13
C VAL A 366 -8.07 3.41 17.03
N ASP A 367 -8.57 4.47 16.39
CA ASP A 367 -9.98 4.75 16.17
C ASP A 367 -10.26 4.81 14.66
N GLY A 368 -10.82 3.75 14.10
CA GLY A 368 -11.09 3.64 12.66
C GLY A 368 -9.80 3.61 11.83
N GLU A 369 -9.57 4.66 11.03
CA GLU A 369 -8.38 4.83 10.19
C GLU A 369 -7.31 5.73 10.83
N TRP A 370 -7.46 6.06 12.12
CA TRP A 370 -6.56 6.99 12.81
C TRP A 370 -5.94 6.37 14.05
N GLN A 371 -4.61 6.38 14.13
CA GLN A 371 -3.86 6.12 15.34
C GLN A 371 -3.56 7.44 16.04
N ARG A 372 -3.90 7.54 17.31
CA ARG A 372 -3.54 8.63 18.21
C ARG A 372 -2.51 8.15 19.23
N VAL A 373 -1.46 8.93 19.47
CA VAL A 373 -0.48 8.69 20.53
C VAL A 373 -0.35 9.93 21.40
N MET A 374 -0.69 9.83 22.67
CA MET A 374 -0.42 10.87 23.67
C MET A 374 0.82 10.46 24.45
N PHE A 375 1.75 11.39 24.69
CA PHE A 375 3.01 11.09 25.37
C PHE A 375 3.49 12.25 26.22
N ALA A 376 4.39 11.94 27.15
CA ALA A 376 5.21 12.92 27.84
C ALA A 376 6.63 12.40 27.87
N SER A 377 7.58 13.17 27.33
CA SER A 377 8.98 12.76 27.30
C SER A 377 9.80 13.54 28.33
N LEU A 378 10.60 12.85 29.12
CA LEU A 378 11.68 13.44 29.90
C LEU A 378 12.96 13.29 29.08
N SER A 379 13.52 14.42 28.62
CA SER A 379 14.69 14.43 27.76
C SER A 379 15.83 15.19 28.44
N ARG A 380 17.02 14.58 28.48
CA ARG A 380 18.26 15.29 28.74
C ARG A 380 19.06 15.38 27.45
N VAL A 381 19.27 16.59 26.98
CA VAL A 381 19.97 16.92 25.75
C VAL A 381 21.27 17.62 26.11
N ARG A 382 22.35 17.25 25.42
CA ARG A 382 23.66 17.90 25.49
C ARG A 382 24.09 18.21 24.07
N THR A 383 24.23 19.48 23.73
CA THR A 383 24.62 19.94 22.40
C THR A 383 25.99 20.56 22.48
N ILE A 384 26.90 20.08 21.64
CA ILE A 384 28.26 20.59 21.52
C ILE A 384 28.36 21.30 20.18
N THR A 385 28.71 22.58 20.22
CA THR A 385 28.97 23.41 19.05
C THR A 385 30.46 23.61 18.94
N ALA A 386 31.06 23.15 17.84
CA ALA A 386 32.49 23.32 17.60
C ALA A 386 32.85 24.81 17.47
N GLY A 387 34.03 25.18 17.96
CA GLY A 387 34.54 26.55 17.81
C GLY A 387 34.88 26.87 16.36
N SER A 388 34.68 28.13 15.97
CA SER A 388 35.12 28.70 14.70
C SER A 388 36.29 29.66 14.93
N ALA A 389 36.87 30.19 13.86
CA ALA A 389 38.00 31.12 13.92
C ALA A 389 37.75 32.34 14.84
N ASN A 390 36.48 32.73 15.01
CA ASN A 390 36.08 33.90 15.80
C ASN A 390 35.25 33.57 17.07
N ARG A 391 34.97 32.29 17.36
CA ARG A 391 34.15 31.89 18.53
C ARG A 391 34.66 30.60 19.15
N SER A 392 34.91 30.61 20.45
CA SER A 392 35.23 29.39 21.20
C SER A 392 34.06 28.41 21.15
N GLY A 393 34.35 27.12 20.98
CA GLY A 393 33.33 26.08 21.08
C GLY A 393 32.65 26.13 22.43
N PHE A 394 31.36 25.83 22.47
CA PHE A 394 30.57 25.83 23.67
C PHE A 394 29.72 24.56 23.75
N GLU A 395 29.26 24.28 24.96
CA GLU A 395 28.46 23.12 25.27
C GLU A 395 27.27 23.56 26.13
N GLU A 396 26.09 23.13 25.73
CA GLU A 396 24.84 23.38 26.43
C GLU A 396 24.22 22.06 26.87
N SER A 397 23.64 22.03 28.06
CA SER A 397 22.90 20.87 28.54
C SER A 397 21.58 21.28 29.18
N THR A 398 20.50 20.72 28.65
CA THR A 398 19.13 21.03 29.08
C THR A 398 18.42 19.74 29.45
N THR A 399 17.65 19.78 30.54
CA THR A 399 16.76 18.68 30.94
C THR A 399 15.34 19.22 30.96
N LEU A 400 14.48 18.69 30.09
CA LEU A 400 13.15 19.22 29.87
C LEU A 400 12.10 18.10 29.76
N VAL A 401 10.88 18.43 30.15
CA VAL A 401 9.69 17.59 29.94
C VAL A 401 8.88 18.12 28.76
N ILE A 402 8.61 17.26 27.79
CA ILE A 402 7.91 17.61 26.55
C ILE A 402 6.65 16.75 26.43
N PRO A 403 5.47 17.25 26.87
CA PRO A 403 4.20 16.65 26.51
C PRO A 403 3.91 16.79 25.00
N GLY A 404 3.19 15.83 24.46
CA GLY A 404 2.76 15.89 23.07
C GLY A 404 1.65 14.91 22.71
N ILE A 405 1.09 15.14 21.54
CA ILE A 405 0.05 14.32 20.92
C ILE A 405 0.35 14.18 19.43
N SER A 406 0.23 12.97 18.91
CA SER A 406 0.36 12.71 17.48
C SER A 406 -0.83 11.91 16.95
N TYR A 407 -1.13 12.16 15.68
CA TYR A 407 -2.13 11.45 14.88
C TYR A 407 -1.45 10.90 13.63
N ALA A 408 -1.76 9.67 13.27
CA ALA A 408 -1.30 9.02 12.06
C ALA A 408 -2.45 8.29 11.38
N SER A 409 -2.55 8.43 10.05
CA SER A 409 -3.44 7.58 9.27
C SER A 409 -2.91 6.15 9.28
N VAL A 410 -3.79 5.18 9.49
CA VAL A 410 -3.51 3.75 9.41
C VAL A 410 -4.47 3.08 8.42
N PRO A 411 -4.06 2.02 7.72
CA PRO A 411 -4.96 1.28 6.84
C PRO A 411 -6.20 0.77 7.59
N ARG A 412 -7.32 0.59 6.88
CA ARG A 412 -8.49 -0.09 7.46
C ARG A 412 -8.11 -1.48 7.94
N GLY A 413 -8.52 -1.82 9.16
CA GLY A 413 -8.22 -3.11 9.77
C GLY A 413 -6.78 -3.23 10.29
N TYR A 414 -6.07 -2.11 10.47
CA TYR A 414 -4.74 -2.09 11.09
C TYR A 414 -4.78 -2.55 12.56
N LEU A 415 -4.00 -3.59 12.87
CA LEU A 415 -3.95 -4.20 14.22
C LEU A 415 -2.50 -4.46 14.73
N GLY A 416 -1.44 -4.00 14.03
CA GLY A 416 -0.03 -4.36 14.31
C GLY A 416 1.02 -3.35 13.81
N GLU A 417 2.34 -3.59 13.94
CA GLU A 417 3.37 -2.60 13.53
C GLU A 417 3.35 -2.29 12.02
N ALA A 418 3.51 -1.01 11.66
CA ALA A 418 3.40 -0.57 10.27
C ALA A 418 4.62 -1.01 9.44
N LEU A 419 4.42 -2.02 8.59
CA LEU A 419 5.27 -2.29 7.42
C LEU A 419 5.02 -1.28 6.27
N PHE A 420 4.22 -0.24 6.53
CA PHE A 420 3.72 0.66 5.52
C PHE A 420 4.04 2.11 5.87
N SER A 421 4.22 2.88 4.82
CA SER A 421 4.34 4.33 4.87
C SER A 421 3.01 4.93 5.36
N ARG A 422 3.05 5.99 6.17
CA ARG A 422 1.84 6.61 6.75
C ARG A 422 1.38 7.73 5.82
N ALA A 423 0.17 7.61 5.27
CA ALA A 423 -0.33 8.60 4.32
C ALA A 423 -0.39 10.03 4.89
N LEU A 424 -0.74 10.16 6.17
CA LEU A 424 -0.69 11.40 6.94
C LEU A 424 -0.17 11.14 8.35
N TYR A 425 0.68 12.03 8.85
CA TYR A 425 1.12 12.10 10.23
C TYR A 425 1.13 13.56 10.69
N ALA A 426 0.63 13.84 11.88
CA ALA A 426 0.66 15.14 12.51
C ALA A 426 1.06 15.00 13.98
N GLU A 427 1.88 15.90 14.48
CA GLU A 427 2.33 15.92 15.87
C GLU A 427 2.36 17.34 16.40
N LEU A 428 1.79 17.52 17.59
CA LEU A 428 1.86 18.74 18.37
C LEU A 428 2.57 18.42 19.68
N ARG A 429 3.64 19.16 19.98
CA ARG A 429 4.43 19.00 21.20
C ARG A 429 4.96 20.35 21.66
N GLY A 430 5.32 20.47 22.92
CA GLY A 430 5.87 21.71 23.44
C GLY A 430 6.42 21.53 24.84
N SER A 431 7.18 22.50 25.29
CA SER A 431 7.68 22.56 26.65
C SER A 431 7.65 24.00 27.15
N ALA A 432 7.71 24.14 28.47
CA ALA A 432 7.72 25.42 29.13
C ALA A 432 8.95 25.52 30.03
N THR A 433 9.32 26.74 30.40
CA THR A 433 10.34 27.04 31.39
C THR A 433 10.10 26.33 32.71
N GLY A 434 8.85 26.27 33.17
CA GLY A 434 8.44 25.48 34.35
C GLY A 434 8.60 23.96 34.20
N LEU A 435 8.81 23.46 32.98
CA LEU A 435 9.08 22.06 32.64
C LEU A 435 10.55 21.82 32.28
N GLY A 436 11.43 22.79 32.49
CA GLY A 436 12.88 22.69 32.29
C GLY A 436 13.38 23.11 30.91
N ALA A 437 12.51 23.60 30.02
CA ALA A 437 12.97 24.25 28.78
C ALA A 437 13.64 25.59 29.10
N GLU A 438 14.58 26.04 28.26
CA GLU A 438 15.18 27.37 28.42
C GLU A 438 14.20 28.49 28.02
N GLU A 439 13.33 28.20 27.05
CA GLU A 439 12.26 29.08 26.62
C GLU A 439 10.98 28.28 26.36
N ASP A 440 9.82 28.92 26.58
CA ASP A 440 8.53 28.34 26.25
C ASP A 440 8.42 28.14 24.73
N TYR A 441 8.04 26.94 24.31
CA TYR A 441 7.82 26.67 22.90
C TYR A 441 6.66 25.69 22.66
N LEU A 442 6.04 25.87 21.50
CA LEU A 442 5.10 24.93 20.91
C LEU A 442 5.59 24.57 19.51
N GLN A 443 5.48 23.31 19.10
CA GLN A 443 5.92 22.83 17.81
C GLN A 443 4.86 21.93 17.17
N LEU A 444 4.49 22.25 15.92
CA LEU A 444 3.62 21.46 15.07
C LEU A 444 4.45 20.86 13.93
N ARG A 445 4.28 19.57 13.67
CA ARG A 445 4.88 18.86 12.54
C ARG A 445 3.80 18.08 11.79
N ILE A 446 3.78 18.19 10.48
CA ILE A 446 2.88 17.46 9.58
C ILE A 446 3.71 16.81 8.48
N GLU A 447 3.52 15.52 8.23
CA GLU A 447 4.08 14.76 7.11
C GLU A 447 2.94 14.10 6.34
N ALA A 448 2.99 14.16 5.01
CA ALA A 448 2.06 13.48 4.14
C ALA A 448 2.81 12.83 2.97
N GLU A 449 2.45 11.60 2.63
CA GLU A 449 3.00 10.90 1.47
C GLU A 449 1.93 10.06 0.78
N ARG A 450 1.92 10.02 -0.55
CA ARG A 450 0.92 9.26 -1.31
C ARG A 450 1.41 8.89 -2.69
N VAL A 451 1.05 7.68 -3.13
CA VAL A 451 1.23 7.22 -4.50
C VAL A 451 -0.11 7.30 -5.24
N PHE A 452 -0.09 7.77 -6.48
CA PHE A 452 -1.23 7.81 -7.39
C PHE A 452 -0.89 7.05 -8.68
N ASP A 453 -1.75 6.11 -9.09
CA ASP A 453 -1.60 5.41 -10.36
C ASP A 453 -2.17 6.28 -11.49
N LEU A 454 -1.31 6.82 -12.35
CA LEU A 454 -1.70 7.70 -13.46
C LEU A 454 -2.16 6.90 -14.68
N ALA A 455 -1.50 5.78 -14.95
CA ALA A 455 -1.78 4.87 -16.05
C ALA A 455 -1.19 3.48 -15.72
N PRO A 456 -1.50 2.41 -16.48
CA PRO A 456 -0.80 1.14 -16.30
C PRO A 456 0.72 1.35 -16.36
N ARG A 457 1.43 0.91 -15.31
CA ARG A 457 2.89 1.06 -15.12
C ARG A 457 3.39 2.48 -14.83
N TRP A 458 2.53 3.47 -14.63
CA TRP A 458 2.94 4.85 -14.32
C TRP A 458 2.35 5.31 -12.99
N HIS A 459 3.23 5.74 -12.10
CA HIS A 459 2.88 6.13 -10.73
C HIS A 459 3.45 7.52 -10.44
N LEU A 460 2.71 8.30 -9.66
CA LEU A 460 3.14 9.58 -9.11
C LEU A 460 3.25 9.44 -7.61
N PHE A 461 4.46 9.55 -7.07
CA PHE A 461 4.72 9.65 -5.65
C PHE A 461 4.86 11.12 -5.24
N LEU A 462 4.04 11.53 -4.28
CA LEU A 462 4.09 12.84 -3.66
C LEU A 462 4.47 12.68 -2.19
N ARG A 463 5.36 13.54 -1.69
CA ARG A 463 5.66 13.66 -0.27
C ARG A 463 5.82 15.12 0.12
N GLY A 464 5.36 15.47 1.32
CA GLY A 464 5.52 16.80 1.89
C GLY A 464 5.69 16.74 3.40
N GLN A 465 6.51 17.64 3.93
CA GLN A 465 6.71 17.82 5.36
C GLN A 465 6.67 19.32 5.69
N VAL A 466 5.91 19.68 6.71
CA VAL A 466 5.84 21.04 7.24
C VAL A 466 6.07 20.98 8.75
N GLY A 467 6.91 21.87 9.26
CA GLY A 467 7.21 22.03 10.68
C GLY A 467 7.17 23.50 11.05
N ALA A 468 6.58 23.83 12.19
CA ALA A 468 6.60 25.18 12.72
C ALA A 468 6.76 25.19 14.23
N THR A 469 7.69 26.01 14.70
CA THR A 469 7.95 26.21 16.13
C THR A 469 7.62 27.65 16.52
N TRP A 470 6.67 27.79 17.44
CA TRP A 470 6.37 29.04 18.11
C TRP A 470 7.32 29.16 19.31
N VAL A 471 8.38 29.94 19.13
CA VAL A 471 9.41 30.31 20.12
C VAL A 471 9.94 31.69 19.73
N SER A 472 10.48 32.49 20.66
CA SER A 472 11.05 33.79 20.29
C SER A 472 12.39 33.61 19.56
N ASP A 473 13.21 32.67 20.04
CA ASP A 473 14.53 32.35 19.50
C ASP A 473 14.76 30.83 19.42
N ALA A 474 14.99 30.28 18.22
CA ALA A 474 15.28 28.85 18.06
C ALA A 474 16.63 28.42 18.62
N THR A 475 17.59 29.33 18.77
CA THR A 475 18.93 29.01 19.27
C THR A 475 18.93 28.63 20.76
N LYS A 476 17.84 28.90 21.49
CA LYS A 476 17.64 28.43 22.87
C LYS A 476 16.98 27.05 22.97
N LEU A 477 16.48 26.53 21.84
CA LEU A 477 15.98 25.17 21.81
C LEU A 477 17.17 24.21 21.72
N PRO A 478 17.14 23.05 22.39
CA PRO A 478 18.16 22.02 22.18
C PRO A 478 18.21 21.59 20.70
N GLY A 479 19.37 21.16 20.21
CA GLY A 479 19.55 20.83 18.78
C GLY A 479 18.51 19.85 18.23
N THR A 480 18.08 18.85 19.01
CA THR A 480 17.04 17.87 18.61
C THR A 480 15.63 18.45 18.47
N GLU A 481 15.39 19.66 19.00
CA GLU A 481 14.10 20.33 18.93
C GLU A 481 14.04 21.39 17.83
N ARG A 482 15.15 21.60 17.11
CA ARG A 482 15.23 22.47 15.92
C ARG A 482 15.02 21.67 14.63
N PHE A 483 14.65 22.36 13.56
CA PHE A 483 14.48 21.72 12.25
C PHE A 483 15.73 21.82 11.38
N PHE A 484 15.96 20.76 10.60
CA PHE A 484 17.00 20.67 9.59
C PHE A 484 16.42 20.05 8.31
N ALA A 485 16.95 20.43 7.16
CA ALA A 485 16.58 19.85 5.86
C ALA A 485 17.81 19.36 5.08
N GLY A 486 17.56 18.65 3.98
CA GLY A 486 18.59 18.03 3.13
C GLY A 486 18.77 16.53 3.38
N GLY A 487 19.09 15.80 2.32
CA GLY A 487 19.26 14.34 2.31
C GLY A 487 18.09 13.55 1.69
N ASP A 488 18.22 12.21 1.68
CA ASP A 488 17.35 11.26 0.95
C ASP A 488 15.83 11.43 1.19
N ARG A 489 15.43 11.72 2.43
CA ARG A 489 14.04 11.98 2.83
C ARG A 489 13.77 13.44 3.15
N SER A 490 14.44 14.38 2.48
CA SER A 490 14.16 15.81 2.63
C SER A 490 14.28 16.51 1.28
N VAL A 491 15.48 16.95 0.92
CA VAL A 491 15.78 17.52 -0.40
C VAL A 491 17.03 16.81 -0.92
N ARG A 492 16.85 15.82 -1.81
CA ARG A 492 17.98 15.03 -2.34
C ARG A 492 18.93 15.93 -3.11
N GLY A 493 20.22 15.62 -3.06
CA GLY A 493 21.27 16.42 -3.69
C GLY A 493 21.96 17.39 -2.71
N PHE A 494 21.27 17.81 -1.65
CA PHE A 494 21.90 18.48 -0.51
C PHE A 494 22.39 17.46 0.52
N GLY A 495 23.34 17.86 1.38
CA GLY A 495 23.81 16.98 2.45
C GLY A 495 22.73 16.69 3.49
N PHE A 496 22.91 15.62 4.26
CA PHE A 496 22.02 15.29 5.37
C PHE A 496 22.06 16.40 6.43
N ASN A 497 20.90 16.95 6.79
CA ASN A 497 20.76 18.09 7.73
C ASN A 497 21.58 19.35 7.38
N ASP A 498 21.93 19.50 6.10
CA ASP A 498 22.84 20.55 5.60
C ASP A 498 22.11 21.88 5.33
N LEU A 499 20.79 21.84 5.15
CA LEU A 499 19.95 23.01 4.90
C LEU A 499 19.38 23.52 6.22
N SER A 500 19.94 24.64 6.70
CA SER A 500 19.51 25.35 7.89
C SER A 500 20.08 26.78 7.92
N PRO A 501 19.59 27.67 8.80
CA PRO A 501 20.23 28.94 9.11
C PRO A 501 21.69 28.77 9.54
N ILE A 502 22.50 29.77 9.17
CA ILE A 502 23.93 29.82 9.46
C ILE A 502 24.19 30.97 10.43
N GLU A 503 24.87 30.68 11.54
CA GLU A 503 25.35 31.64 12.53
C GLU A 503 26.86 31.87 12.37
N ASP A 504 27.35 33.06 12.76
CA ASP A 504 28.77 33.44 12.76
C ASP A 504 29.51 33.23 11.43
N GLY A 505 28.77 33.25 10.32
CA GLY A 505 29.30 33.13 8.96
C GLY A 505 29.62 31.72 8.48
N SER A 506 29.44 30.67 9.31
CA SER A 506 29.74 29.29 8.89
C SER A 506 28.97 28.17 9.57
N THR A 507 28.42 28.38 10.76
CA THR A 507 27.90 27.29 11.60
C THR A 507 26.42 27.05 11.40
N LYS A 508 26.03 25.83 11.00
CA LYS A 508 24.64 25.38 10.81
C LYS A 508 24.00 25.00 12.13
N VAL A 509 23.00 25.77 12.55
CA VAL A 509 22.43 25.67 13.91
C VAL A 509 20.99 25.14 13.94
N GLY A 510 20.38 24.87 12.79
CA GLY A 510 18.97 24.47 12.70
C GLY A 510 18.02 25.67 12.75
N ALA A 511 16.74 25.43 12.46
CA ALA A 511 15.75 26.48 12.23
C ALA A 511 14.47 26.32 13.05
N ARG A 512 13.67 27.39 13.12
CA ARG A 512 12.32 27.40 13.72
C ARG A 512 11.29 26.64 12.91
N HIS A 513 11.40 26.68 11.59
CA HIS A 513 10.39 26.16 10.66
C HIS A 513 11.03 25.24 9.61
N LEU A 514 10.21 24.36 9.03
CA LEU A 514 10.58 23.40 8.00
C LEU A 514 9.50 23.36 6.94
N ALA A 515 9.89 23.36 5.67
CA ALA A 515 9.00 22.99 4.58
C ALA A 515 9.79 22.21 3.54
N THR A 516 9.37 20.99 3.24
CA THR A 516 9.95 20.15 2.19
C THR A 516 8.86 19.47 1.38
N GLY A 517 9.16 19.18 0.12
CA GLY A 517 8.25 18.58 -0.83
C GLY A 517 9.00 17.82 -1.91
N THR A 518 8.46 16.68 -2.31
CA THR A 518 8.96 15.82 -3.37
C THR A 518 7.82 15.49 -4.32
N LEU A 519 8.11 15.62 -5.62
CA LEU A 519 7.30 15.08 -6.70
C LEU A 519 8.16 14.08 -7.47
N GLU A 520 7.73 12.82 -7.51
CA GLU A 520 8.45 11.74 -8.19
C GLU A 520 7.52 10.98 -9.13
N VAL A 521 7.89 10.89 -10.41
CA VAL A 521 7.19 10.08 -11.41
C VAL A 521 7.96 8.79 -11.60
N ILE A 522 7.28 7.66 -11.41
CA ILE A 522 7.85 6.31 -11.48
C ILE A 522 7.20 5.55 -12.63
N ARG A 523 8.01 4.89 -13.45
CA ARG A 523 7.56 3.98 -14.50
C ARG A 523 8.04 2.57 -14.22
N ASP A 524 7.11 1.63 -14.19
CA ASP A 524 7.41 0.20 -14.06
C ASP A 524 7.92 -0.38 -15.37
N LEU A 525 8.94 -1.21 -15.23
CA LEU A 525 9.58 -1.97 -16.28
C LEU A 525 9.44 -3.48 -15.97
N PRO A 526 9.60 -4.34 -16.99
CA PRO A 526 9.64 -5.78 -16.78
C PRO A 526 10.71 -6.21 -15.75
N ARG A 527 10.55 -7.39 -15.18
CA ARG A 527 11.50 -8.00 -14.20
C ARG A 527 11.63 -7.21 -12.90
N ASN A 528 10.52 -6.64 -12.41
CA ASN A 528 10.45 -5.90 -11.14
C ASN A 528 11.36 -4.66 -11.07
N LEU A 529 11.70 -4.10 -12.23
CA LEU A 529 12.45 -2.87 -12.36
C LEU A 529 11.51 -1.68 -12.45
N GLY A 530 11.97 -0.52 -12.03
CA GLY A 530 11.32 0.75 -12.29
C GLY A 530 12.35 1.84 -12.52
N ILE A 531 11.96 2.89 -13.20
CA ILE A 531 12.75 4.13 -13.34
C ILE A 531 11.96 5.27 -12.74
N ALA A 532 12.65 6.24 -12.16
CA ALA A 532 12.05 7.39 -11.51
C ALA A 532 12.71 8.68 -12.01
N ALA A 533 11.93 9.75 -12.07
CA ALA A 533 12.41 11.12 -12.20
C ALA A 533 11.72 11.97 -11.14
N PHE A 534 12.46 12.80 -10.44
CA PHE A 534 11.93 13.55 -9.31
C PHE A 534 12.46 14.98 -9.23
N VAL A 535 11.67 15.81 -8.56
CA VAL A 535 12.03 17.17 -8.15
C VAL A 535 11.78 17.25 -6.65
N ASP A 536 12.79 17.73 -5.92
CA ASP A 536 12.65 18.03 -4.50
C ASP A 536 12.79 19.54 -4.28
N VAL A 537 12.03 20.06 -3.34
CA VAL A 537 12.03 21.47 -2.95
C VAL A 537 11.90 21.58 -1.44
N GLY A 538 12.64 22.47 -0.81
CA GLY A 538 12.48 22.73 0.62
C GLY A 538 13.61 23.49 1.26
N ASN A 539 13.39 23.86 2.52
CA ASN A 539 14.41 24.43 3.40
C ASN A 539 13.97 24.32 4.87
N ALA A 540 14.94 24.44 5.78
CA ALA A 540 14.68 24.82 7.18
C ALA A 540 15.00 26.31 7.33
N PHE A 541 14.10 27.08 7.93
CA PHE A 541 14.13 28.54 7.93
C PHE A 541 13.57 29.17 9.20
N ASP A 542 13.91 30.42 9.46
CA ASP A 542 13.47 31.15 10.65
C ASP A 542 12.33 32.13 10.36
N SER A 543 12.26 32.64 9.12
CA SER A 543 11.20 33.57 8.70
C SER A 543 10.44 33.04 7.47
N PHE A 544 9.11 33.19 7.48
CA PHE A 544 8.30 32.89 6.30
C PHE A 544 8.69 33.85 5.16
N GLY A 545 9.17 33.28 4.04
CA GLY A 545 9.71 34.04 2.91
C GLY A 545 11.19 33.80 2.66
N ASP A 546 11.90 33.17 3.60
CA ASP A 546 13.28 32.75 3.41
C ASP A 546 13.41 31.86 2.15
N PRO A 547 14.50 32.00 1.37
CA PRO A 547 14.61 31.29 0.10
C PRO A 547 14.57 29.76 0.23
N VAL A 548 13.79 29.11 -0.62
CA VAL A 548 13.77 27.65 -0.75
C VAL A 548 14.91 27.12 -1.61
N GLN A 549 15.37 25.90 -1.32
CA GLN A 549 16.30 25.15 -2.15
C GLN A 549 15.56 24.13 -3.00
N TYR A 550 16.11 23.76 -4.15
CA TYR A 550 15.51 22.75 -5.00
C TYR A 550 16.55 21.96 -5.79
N SER A 551 16.17 20.75 -6.15
CA SER A 551 17.00 19.80 -6.89
C SER A 551 16.16 18.98 -7.85
N ILE A 552 16.82 18.37 -8.82
CA ILE A 552 16.21 17.38 -9.70
C ILE A 552 17.02 16.11 -9.63
N GLY A 553 16.39 14.98 -9.90
CA GLY A 553 17.12 13.72 -10.00
C GLY A 553 16.41 12.66 -10.80
N ILE A 554 17.16 11.59 -11.02
CA ILE A 554 16.69 10.36 -11.66
C ILE A 554 17.07 9.18 -10.81
N GLY A 555 16.30 8.10 -10.92
CA GLY A 555 16.50 6.92 -10.12
C GLY A 555 16.09 5.62 -10.78
N VAL A 556 16.59 4.53 -10.22
CA VAL A 556 16.18 3.17 -10.54
C VAL A 556 15.55 2.54 -9.30
N ARG A 557 14.52 1.72 -9.48
CA ARG A 557 13.81 1.00 -8.43
C ARG A 557 13.91 -0.50 -8.71
N PHE A 558 14.32 -1.28 -7.72
CA PHE A 558 14.33 -2.74 -7.73
C PHE A 558 13.30 -3.23 -6.72
N ARG A 559 12.19 -3.78 -7.21
CA ARG A 559 11.10 -4.27 -6.36
C ARG A 559 11.34 -5.73 -5.98
N LEU A 560 11.66 -5.96 -4.72
CA LEU A 560 11.73 -7.30 -4.13
C LEU A 560 10.37 -7.64 -3.50
N PRO A 561 10.10 -8.92 -3.15
CA PRO A 561 8.80 -9.31 -2.57
C PRO A 561 8.38 -8.52 -1.32
N ILE A 562 9.34 -8.04 -0.53
CA ILE A 562 9.11 -7.39 0.79
C ILE A 562 9.58 -5.92 0.80
N VAL A 563 10.56 -5.55 -0.02
CA VAL A 563 11.23 -4.23 0.01
C VAL A 563 11.48 -3.71 -1.39
N THR A 564 11.49 -2.39 -1.57
CA THR A 564 11.97 -1.73 -2.79
C THR A 564 13.32 -1.08 -2.50
N LEU A 565 14.34 -1.44 -3.29
CA LEU A 565 15.63 -0.77 -3.31
C LEU A 565 15.59 0.35 -4.35
N GLY A 566 15.92 1.57 -3.99
CA GLY A 566 16.11 2.67 -4.93
C GLY A 566 17.55 3.16 -4.95
N ILE A 567 17.99 3.54 -6.14
CA ILE A 567 19.28 4.19 -6.40
C ILE A 567 18.97 5.50 -7.10
N ASP A 568 19.28 6.63 -6.47
CA ASP A 568 18.93 7.97 -6.94
C ASP A 568 20.18 8.83 -7.14
N ILE A 569 20.24 9.56 -8.24
CA ILE A 569 21.22 10.62 -8.49
C ILE A 569 20.48 11.94 -8.52
N ALA A 570 20.84 12.86 -7.63
CA ALA A 570 20.20 14.17 -7.50
C ALA A 570 21.21 15.30 -7.67
N GLN A 571 20.85 16.29 -8.48
CA GLN A 571 21.64 17.49 -8.74
C GLN A 571 20.95 18.71 -8.09
N PRO A 572 21.61 19.37 -7.12
CA PRO A 572 21.19 20.68 -6.62
C PRO A 572 21.14 21.71 -7.75
N LEU A 573 20.05 22.47 -7.81
CA LEU A 573 19.92 23.57 -8.76
C LEU A 573 20.21 24.93 -8.12
N THR A 574 20.32 24.98 -6.80
CA THR A 574 20.64 26.17 -6.01
C THR A 574 21.90 25.97 -5.18
N ASN A 575 22.57 27.08 -4.88
CA ASN A 575 23.64 27.12 -3.89
C ASN A 575 23.03 27.66 -2.58
N PRO A 576 23.02 26.87 -1.49
CA PRO A 576 22.36 27.25 -0.24
C PRO A 576 23.06 28.39 0.50
N VAL A 577 24.35 28.63 0.22
CA VAL A 577 25.12 29.75 0.80
C VAL A 577 24.77 31.08 0.12
N CYS A 578 24.52 31.04 -1.19
CA CYS A 578 24.19 32.24 -1.97
C CYS A 578 22.69 32.53 -2.06
N ARG A 579 21.86 31.51 -1.92
CA ARG A 579 20.39 31.61 -1.88
C ARG A 579 19.92 31.34 -0.46
N SER A 580 20.25 32.23 0.47
CA SER A 580 19.84 32.18 1.89
C SER A 580 19.20 33.50 2.30
N ALA A 581 18.65 33.57 3.51
CA ALA A 581 18.13 34.81 4.07
C ALA A 581 19.22 35.91 4.15
N ASN A 582 20.46 35.50 4.45
CA ASN A 582 21.65 36.35 4.49
C ASN A 582 22.74 35.74 3.59
N PRO A 583 22.76 36.05 2.27
CA PRO A 583 23.74 35.50 1.34
C PRO A 583 25.17 35.87 1.72
N ASP A 584 26.11 34.93 1.56
CA ASP A 584 27.53 35.22 1.74
C ASP A 584 27.98 36.31 0.73
N PRO A 585 28.66 37.38 1.18
CA PRO A 585 29.11 38.45 0.29
C PRO A 585 29.95 37.97 -0.90
N ARG A 586 30.70 36.88 -0.74
CA ARG A 586 31.54 36.28 -1.80
C ARG A 586 30.73 35.81 -2.99
N CYS A 587 29.44 35.51 -2.83
CA CYS A 587 28.56 35.11 -3.93
C CYS A 587 28.47 36.16 -5.05
N ASN A 588 28.67 37.44 -4.74
CA ASN A 588 28.68 38.51 -5.74
C ASN A 588 30.10 39.01 -6.08
N LEU A 589 31.09 38.70 -5.24
CA LEU A 589 32.43 39.28 -5.31
C LEU A 589 33.49 38.32 -5.85
N GLU A 590 33.33 37.01 -5.66
CA GLU A 590 34.30 35.99 -6.04
C GLU A 590 33.76 35.12 -7.20
N PRO A 591 34.32 35.25 -8.42
CA PRO A 591 33.88 34.44 -9.56
C PRO A 591 33.96 32.95 -9.27
N GLY A 592 32.81 32.27 -9.37
CA GLY A 592 32.70 30.82 -9.16
C GLY A 592 32.48 30.39 -7.71
N PHE A 593 32.36 31.31 -6.74
CA PHE A 593 31.90 31.00 -5.38
C PHE A 593 30.41 30.60 -5.35
N ASP A 594 29.64 31.14 -6.29
CA ASP A 594 28.23 30.81 -6.53
C ASP A 594 28.01 29.43 -7.16
N LYS A 595 29.07 28.68 -7.45
CA LYS A 595 28.98 27.33 -8.04
C LYS A 595 28.09 26.42 -7.21
N ARG A 596 27.19 25.74 -7.91
CA ARG A 596 26.26 24.77 -7.32
C ARG A 596 27.03 23.52 -6.86
N PRO A 597 26.61 22.87 -5.77
CA PRO A 597 27.18 21.59 -5.39
C PRO A 597 27.02 20.54 -6.51
N GLY A 598 27.95 19.58 -6.57
CA GLY A 598 27.87 18.47 -7.53
C GLY A 598 26.72 17.50 -7.23
N PRO A 599 26.44 16.56 -8.14
CA PRO A 599 25.37 15.59 -7.95
C PRO A 599 25.72 14.62 -6.81
N ARG A 600 24.70 14.16 -6.09
CA ARG A 600 24.83 13.20 -5.00
C ARG A 600 24.09 11.91 -5.31
N LEU A 601 24.65 10.80 -4.85
CA LEU A 601 24.10 9.45 -4.99
C LEU A 601 23.46 8.99 -3.68
N HIS A 602 22.23 8.53 -3.76
CA HIS A 602 21.42 8.05 -2.64
C HIS A 602 21.02 6.59 -2.87
N PHE A 603 21.08 5.78 -1.82
CA PHE A 603 20.50 4.43 -1.83
C PHE A 603 19.45 4.35 -0.74
N ASN A 604 18.22 4.01 -1.14
CA ASN A 604 17.08 3.98 -0.25
C ASN A 604 16.42 2.60 -0.23
N PHE A 605 15.89 2.26 0.94
CA PHE A 605 15.11 1.05 1.16
C PHE A 605 13.76 1.51 1.63
N SER A 606 12.74 1.28 0.82
CA SER A 606 11.36 1.57 1.18
C SER A 606 10.60 0.27 1.31
N PRO A 607 9.64 0.14 2.22
CA PRO A 607 8.67 -0.93 2.14
C PRO A 607 8.06 -0.98 0.74
N LYS A 608 7.67 -2.17 0.30
CA LYS A 608 7.06 -2.31 -1.03
C LYS A 608 5.83 -1.41 -1.13
N LEU A 609 5.87 -0.47 -2.09
CA LEU A 609 4.78 0.43 -2.45
C LEU A 609 3.64 -0.36 -3.12
#